data_AF-A0A0R1PLV7-F1
#
_entry.id   AF-A0A0R1PLV7-F1
#
_cell.length_a   1.000
_cell.length_b   1.000
_cell.length_c   1.000
_cell.angle_alpha   90.00
_cell.angle_beta   90.00
_cell.angle_gamma   90.00
#
_symmetry.space_group_name_H-M   'P 1'
#
loop_
_entity.id
_entity.type
_entity.pdbx_description
1 polymer ?
#
loop_
_entity_poly.entity_id
_entity_poly.type
_entity_poly.pdbx_seq_one_letter_code
_entity_poly.pdbx_strand_id
1 'polypeptide(L)'
;MGVINNNNRLLETNVLLDRFLTYREVFTEHFKTMKVIERGEALRYETYSRLADNYISNVHRFVKLCEDYITKYNLENSQLTEKLNDYLVEVIDAISCLDTEHNLINHAKLEQAKQRIHQKEIEFMNAIGLLAN
;
A
#
# COMPACT_ATOMS: atom_id res chain seq x y z
N MET A 1 3.22 -30.10 19.55
CA MET A 1 3.22 -28.63 19.65
C MET A 1 4.55 -28.15 19.11
N GLY A 2 4.55 -27.59 17.89
CA GLY A 2 5.77 -27.14 17.23
C GLY A 2 6.35 -25.95 17.98
N VAL A 3 7.61 -26.03 18.35
CA VAL A 3 8.38 -24.91 18.89
C VAL A 3 8.25 -23.77 17.88
N ILE A 4 7.57 -22.68 18.24
CA ILE A 4 7.57 -21.46 17.46
C ILE A 4 9.03 -21.01 17.42
N ASN A 5 9.69 -21.31 16.32
CA ASN A 5 11.10 -21.01 16.13
C ASN A 5 11.15 -19.51 15.85
N ASN A 6 11.58 -18.70 16.84
CA ASN A 6 11.66 -17.24 16.71
C ASN A 6 12.40 -16.81 15.42
N ASN A 7 13.33 -17.64 14.93
CA ASN A 7 14.02 -17.45 13.65
C ASN A 7 13.10 -17.47 12.43
N ASN A 8 12.07 -18.34 12.41
CA ASN A 8 11.10 -18.39 11.32
C ASN A 8 10.22 -17.13 11.31
N ARG A 9 9.82 -16.64 12.48
CA ARG A 9 9.02 -15.42 12.59
C ARG A 9 9.81 -14.21 12.08
N LEU A 10 11.07 -14.04 12.49
CA LEU A 10 11.91 -12.95 12.02
C LEU A 10 12.10 -12.98 10.49
N LEU A 11 12.34 -14.17 9.92
CA LEU A 11 12.48 -14.35 8.47
C LEU A 11 11.19 -13.97 7.74
N GLU A 12 10.03 -14.38 8.25
CA GLU A 12 8.75 -14.01 7.65
C GLU A 12 8.38 -12.54 7.83
N THR A 13 8.78 -11.89 8.93
CA THR A 13 8.69 -10.43 9.09
C THR A 13 9.51 -9.72 8.00
N ASN A 14 10.73 -10.20 7.72
CA ASN A 14 11.57 -9.64 6.66
C ASN A 14 10.92 -9.83 5.28
N VAL A 15 10.29 -10.98 5.03
CA VAL A 15 9.52 -11.21 3.80
C VAL A 15 8.33 -10.25 3.72
N LEU A 16 7.60 -10.02 4.81
CA LEU A 16 6.52 -9.03 4.83
C LEU A 16 7.05 -7.63 4.50
N LEU A 17 8.18 -7.22 5.09
CA LEU A 17 8.82 -5.93 4.83
C LEU A 17 9.24 -5.77 3.37
N ASP A 18 9.86 -6.78 2.78
CA ASP A 18 10.23 -6.76 1.36
C ASP A 18 9.00 -6.61 0.46
N ARG A 19 7.92 -7.33 0.78
CA ARG A 19 6.64 -7.22 0.07
C ARG A 19 5.99 -5.84 0.27
N PHE A 20 6.04 -5.30 1.48
CA PHE A 20 5.57 -3.95 1.79
C PHE A 20 6.29 -2.91 0.91
N LEU A 21 7.62 -2.94 0.87
CA LEU A 21 8.43 -2.03 0.06
C LEU A 21 8.15 -2.19 -1.44
N THR A 22 7.93 -3.42 -1.89
CA THR A 22 7.54 -3.71 -3.28
C THR A 22 6.20 -3.06 -3.62
N TYR A 23 5.16 -3.25 -2.79
CA TYR A 23 3.85 -2.67 -3.04
C TYR A 23 3.84 -1.15 -2.91
N ARG A 24 4.65 -0.58 -2.01
CA ARG A 24 4.89 0.87 -1.95
C ARG A 24 5.39 1.42 -3.29
N GLU A 25 6.34 0.72 -3.93
CA GLU A 25 6.81 1.13 -5.26
C GLU A 25 5.70 1.01 -6.30
N VAL A 26 4.90 -0.07 -6.26
CA VAL A 26 3.73 -0.23 -7.16
C VAL A 26 2.74 0.94 -7.03
N PHE A 27 2.43 1.38 -5.80
CA PHE A 27 1.54 2.52 -5.59
C PHE A 27 2.19 3.85 -6.04
N THR A 28 3.50 3.97 -5.88
CA THR A 28 4.26 5.14 -6.37
C THR A 28 4.26 5.20 -7.90
N GLU A 29 4.48 4.07 -8.57
CA GLU A 29 4.41 3.93 -10.02
C GLU A 29 3.03 4.24 -10.58
N HIS A 30 1.97 3.88 -9.85
CA HIS A 30 0.61 4.28 -10.19
C HIS A 30 0.48 5.81 -10.27
N PHE A 31 1.00 6.55 -9.29
CA PHE A 31 0.99 8.03 -9.33
C PHE A 31 1.88 8.61 -10.44
N LYS A 32 2.97 7.94 -10.81
CA LYS A 32 3.81 8.35 -11.96
C LYS A 32 3.04 8.15 -13.27
N THR A 33 2.33 7.03 -13.40
CA THR A 33 1.53 6.70 -14.59
C THR A 33 0.39 7.68 -14.79
N MET A 34 -0.24 8.18 -13.71
CA MET A 34 -1.23 9.25 -13.80
C MET A 34 -0.70 10.46 -14.60
N LYS A 35 0.55 10.87 -14.35
CA LYS A 35 1.18 12.01 -15.05
C LYS A 35 1.49 11.70 -16.51
N VAL A 36 1.84 10.45 -16.83
CA VAL A 36 2.09 10.01 -18.21
C VAL A 36 0.79 10.05 -19.03
N ILE A 37 -0.33 9.60 -18.44
CA ILE A 37 -1.66 9.70 -19.06
C ILE A 37 -2.04 11.16 -19.26
N GLU A 38 -1.84 12.01 -18.24
CA GLU A 38 -2.17 13.44 -18.30
C GLU A 38 -1.46 14.17 -19.44
N ARG A 39 -0.19 13.82 -19.69
CA ARG A 39 0.62 14.40 -20.78
C ARG A 39 0.28 13.85 -22.16
N GLY A 40 -0.60 12.85 -22.26
CA GLY A 40 -0.88 12.14 -23.51
C GLY A 40 0.30 11.28 -23.99
N GLU A 41 1.24 10.94 -23.10
CA GLU A 41 2.41 10.10 -23.39
C GLU A 41 2.10 8.60 -23.23
N ALA A 42 0.91 8.27 -22.71
CA ALA A 42 0.48 6.90 -22.48
C ALA A 42 -0.03 6.23 -23.78
N LEU A 43 0.00 4.90 -23.79
CA LEU A 43 -0.61 4.12 -24.87
C LEU A 43 -2.13 4.38 -24.90
N ARG A 44 -2.73 4.32 -26.10
CA ARG A 44 -4.14 4.69 -26.36
C ARG A 44 -5.18 4.00 -25.45
N TYR A 45 -4.82 2.86 -24.86
CA TYR A 45 -5.69 2.07 -23.99
C TYR A 45 -5.44 2.27 -22.48
N GLU A 46 -4.42 3.03 -22.10
CA GLU A 46 -4.13 3.36 -20.70
C GLU A 46 -4.97 4.59 -20.31
N THR A 47 -6.11 4.33 -19.66
CA THR A 47 -7.07 5.34 -19.18
C THR A 47 -7.07 5.43 -17.66
N TYR A 48 -7.59 6.51 -17.08
CA TYR A 48 -7.69 6.61 -15.61
C TYR A 48 -8.60 5.54 -15.00
N SER A 49 -9.65 5.10 -15.71
CA SER A 49 -10.50 3.99 -15.26
C SER A 49 -9.71 2.68 -15.16
N ARG A 50 -8.96 2.31 -16.21
CA ARG A 50 -8.12 1.10 -16.19
C ARG A 50 -7.01 1.19 -15.14
N LEU A 51 -6.41 2.37 -15.01
CA LEU A 51 -5.39 2.62 -14.01
C LEU A 51 -5.95 2.47 -12.58
N ALA A 52 -7.19 2.92 -12.34
CA ALA A 52 -7.90 2.74 -11.08
C ALA A 52 -8.21 1.28 -10.76
N ASP A 53 -8.70 0.51 -11.75
CA ASP A 53 -8.96 -0.93 -11.58
C ASP A 53 -7.68 -1.70 -11.20
N ASN A 54 -6.58 -1.39 -11.89
CA ASN A 54 -5.27 -1.96 -11.59
C ASN A 54 -4.80 -1.63 -10.17
N TYR A 55 -5.03 -0.40 -9.72
CA TYR A 55 -4.69 0.03 -8.37
C TYR A 55 -5.47 -0.75 -7.31
N ILE A 56 -6.80 -0.79 -7.43
CA ILE A 56 -7.67 -1.51 -6.49
C ILE A 56 -7.30 -2.99 -6.46
N SER A 57 -7.03 -3.61 -7.61
CA SER A 57 -6.54 -5.00 -7.66
C SER A 57 -5.22 -5.18 -6.89
N ASN A 58 -4.27 -4.25 -7.00
CA ASN A 58 -3.01 -4.33 -6.26
C ASN A 58 -3.22 -4.10 -4.76
N VAL A 59 -4.09 -3.17 -4.37
CA VAL A 59 -4.47 -2.94 -2.97
C VAL A 59 -5.07 -4.21 -2.37
N HIS A 60 -6.04 -4.85 -3.02
CA HIS A 60 -6.64 -6.10 -2.53
C HIS A 60 -5.60 -7.21 -2.34
N ARG A 61 -4.67 -7.37 -3.29
CA ARG A 61 -3.60 -8.38 -3.15
C ARG A 61 -2.67 -8.07 -1.98
N PHE A 62 -2.40 -6.79 -1.75
CA PHE A 62 -1.54 -6.37 -0.65
C PHE A 62 -2.22 -6.53 0.71
N VAL A 63 -3.48 -6.08 0.84
CA VAL A 63 -4.30 -6.28 2.06
C VAL A 63 -4.33 -7.75 2.44
N LYS A 64 -4.62 -8.64 1.48
CA LYS A 64 -4.64 -10.09 1.74
C LYS A 64 -3.31 -10.62 2.28
N LEU A 65 -2.19 -10.19 1.70
CA LEU A 65 -0.85 -10.58 2.16
C LEU A 65 -0.61 -10.15 3.62
N CYS A 66 -1.04 -8.92 3.96
CA CYS A 66 -0.96 -8.39 5.31
C CYS A 66 -1.85 -9.16 6.30
N GLU A 67 -3.10 -9.44 5.92
CA GLU A 67 -4.06 -10.21 6.74
C GLU A 67 -3.58 -11.63 7.01
N ASP A 68 -3.02 -12.31 5.99
CA ASP A 68 -2.45 -13.65 6.12
C ASP A 68 -1.32 -13.68 7.18
N TYR A 69 -0.47 -12.65 7.19
CA TYR A 69 0.60 -12.50 8.19
C TYR A 69 0.04 -12.19 9.59
N ILE A 70 -0.88 -11.23 9.70
CA ILE A 70 -1.50 -10.83 10.96
C ILE A 70 -2.16 -12.04 11.64
N THR A 71 -2.97 -12.78 10.86
CA THR A 71 -3.72 -13.95 11.34
C THR A 71 -2.77 -15.05 11.79
N LYS A 72 -1.73 -15.33 11.00
CA LYS A 72 -0.74 -16.38 11.31
C LYS A 72 -0.05 -16.16 12.66
N TYR A 73 0.18 -14.89 13.04
CA TYR A 73 0.88 -14.52 14.26
C TYR A 73 -0.04 -13.98 15.38
N ASN A 74 -1.37 -14.05 15.19
CA ASN A 74 -2.39 -13.54 16.12
C ASN A 74 -2.13 -12.08 16.52
N LEU A 75 -1.90 -11.21 15.53
CA LEU A 75 -1.55 -9.80 15.72
C LEU A 75 -2.73 -8.85 15.59
N GLU A 76 -3.97 -9.34 15.54
CA GLU A 76 -5.17 -8.56 15.20
C GLU A 76 -5.37 -7.34 16.10
N ASN A 77 -5.08 -7.49 17.40
CA ASN A 77 -5.21 -6.42 18.40
C ASN A 77 -3.89 -5.71 18.71
N SER A 78 -2.88 -5.87 17.85
CA SER A 78 -1.56 -5.26 18.06
C SER A 78 -1.51 -3.83 17.50
N GLN A 79 -0.63 -3.01 18.08
CA GLN A 79 -0.32 -1.69 17.55
C GLN A 79 0.23 -1.75 16.12
N LEU A 80 0.94 -2.83 15.76
CA LEU A 80 1.41 -3.04 14.38
C LEU A 80 0.23 -3.07 13.40
N THR A 81 -0.81 -3.86 13.72
CA THR A 81 -2.00 -3.99 12.88
C THR A 81 -2.77 -2.69 12.79
N GLU A 82 -2.88 -1.93 13.88
CA GLU A 82 -3.47 -0.59 13.86
C GLU A 82 -2.74 0.33 12.87
N LYS A 83 -1.40 0.40 12.93
CA LYS A 83 -0.61 1.25 12.02
C LYS A 83 -0.62 0.76 10.58
N LEU A 84 -0.70 -0.55 10.36
CA LEU A 84 -0.87 -1.11 9.04
C LEU A 84 -2.23 -0.74 8.44
N ASN A 85 -3.30 -0.83 9.24
CA ASN A 85 -4.64 -0.45 8.81
C ASN A 85 -4.72 1.05 8.48
N ASP A 86 -4.15 1.91 9.32
CA ASP A 86 -4.04 3.35 9.04
C ASP A 86 -3.37 3.60 7.68
N TYR A 87 -2.27 2.91 7.39
CA TYR A 87 -1.58 3.00 6.09
C TYR A 87 -2.47 2.52 4.94
N LEU A 88 -3.13 1.36 5.09
CA LEU A 88 -3.98 0.77 4.06
C LEU A 88 -5.20 1.65 3.73
N VAL A 89 -5.79 2.31 4.73
CA VAL A 89 -6.88 3.29 4.53
C VAL A 89 -6.40 4.43 3.65
N GLU A 90 -5.25 5.02 3.93
CA GLU A 90 -4.72 6.13 3.13
C GLU A 90 -4.36 5.71 1.70
N VAL A 91 -3.88 4.47 1.51
CA VAL A 91 -3.67 3.88 0.19
C VAL A 91 -5.00 3.73 -0.55
N ILE A 92 -6.04 3.18 0.08
CA ILE A 92 -7.37 3.05 -0.53
C ILE A 92 -7.93 4.42 -0.93
N ASP A 93 -7.86 5.39 -0.01
CA ASP A 93 -8.42 6.74 -0.20
C ASP A 93 -7.69 7.54 -1.28
N ALA A 94 -6.44 7.21 -1.60
CA ALA A 94 -5.69 7.88 -2.65
C ALA A 94 -6.34 7.79 -4.03
N ILE A 95 -7.18 6.77 -4.27
CA ILE A 95 -7.92 6.66 -5.54
C ILE A 95 -8.88 7.83 -5.78
N SER A 96 -9.32 8.50 -4.72
CA SER A 96 -10.24 9.65 -4.78
C SER A 96 -9.66 10.89 -5.46
N CYS A 97 -8.38 10.88 -5.83
CA CYS A 97 -7.76 11.91 -6.66
C CYS A 97 -8.08 11.76 -8.16
N LEU A 98 -8.55 10.60 -8.60
CA LEU A 98 -8.97 10.36 -9.98
C LEU A 98 -10.46 10.67 -10.18
N ASP A 99 -10.75 11.45 -11.21
CA ASP A 99 -12.10 11.56 -11.78
C ASP A 99 -12.15 10.71 -13.05
N THR A 100 -12.64 9.48 -12.91
CA THR A 100 -12.71 8.52 -14.02
C THR A 100 -13.81 8.84 -15.02
N GLU A 101 -14.82 9.62 -14.64
CA GLU A 101 -15.94 10.00 -15.52
C GLU A 101 -15.51 11.07 -16.51
N HIS A 102 -14.77 12.07 -16.04
CA HIS A 102 -14.28 13.18 -16.86
C HIS A 102 -12.84 12.98 -17.35
N ASN A 103 -12.20 11.88 -16.95
CA ASN A 103 -10.80 11.57 -17.21
C ASN A 103 -9.86 12.72 -16.77
N LEU A 104 -9.98 13.13 -15.50
CA LEU A 104 -9.21 14.22 -14.88
C LEU A 104 -8.51 13.77 -13.60
N ILE A 105 -7.49 14.53 -13.18
CA ILE A 105 -6.79 14.36 -11.90
C ILE A 105 -7.03 15.60 -11.03
N ASN A 106 -7.39 15.37 -9.77
CA ASN A 106 -7.32 16.40 -8.75
C ASN A 106 -5.92 16.41 -8.11
N HIS A 107 -5.05 17.30 -8.59
CA HIS A 107 -3.66 17.42 -8.13
C HIS A 107 -3.54 17.75 -6.64
N ALA A 108 -4.43 18.57 -6.09
CA ALA A 108 -4.42 18.89 -4.67
C ALA A 108 -4.67 17.65 -3.82
N LYS A 109 -5.68 16.85 -4.18
CA LYS A 109 -5.96 15.56 -3.51
C LYS A 109 -4.81 14.57 -3.68
N LEU A 110 -4.20 14.51 -4.87
CA LEU A 110 -3.07 13.62 -5.15
C LEU A 110 -1.88 13.92 -4.24
N GLU A 111 -1.47 15.19 -4.14
CA GLU A 111 -0.32 15.56 -3.30
C GLU A 111 -0.62 15.38 -1.81
N GLN A 112 -1.86 15.68 -1.38
CA GLN A 112 -2.29 15.38 -0.02
C GLN A 112 -2.28 13.88 0.28
N ALA A 113 -2.75 13.04 -0.64
CA ALA A 113 -2.76 11.59 -0.48
C ALA A 113 -1.33 11.04 -0.35
N LYS A 114 -0.39 11.50 -1.19
CA LYS A 114 1.03 11.12 -1.07
C LYS A 114 1.62 11.48 0.28
N GLN A 115 1.32 12.67 0.79
CA GLN A 115 1.80 13.11 2.10
C GLN A 115 1.24 12.23 3.23
N ARG A 116 -0.06 11.92 3.20
CA ARG A 116 -0.69 11.05 4.22
C ARG A 116 -0.17 9.62 4.16
N ILE A 117 -0.06 9.04 2.96
CA ILE A 117 0.55 7.71 2.74
C ILE A 117 1.96 7.68 3.32
N HIS A 118 2.79 8.67 3.00
CA HIS A 118 4.17 8.71 3.49
C HIS A 118 4.25 8.85 5.01
N GLN A 119 3.39 9.67 5.61
CA GLN A 119 3.31 9.81 7.06
C GLN A 119 2.93 8.49 7.72
N LYS A 120 1.91 7.79 7.20
CA LYS A 120 1.46 6.49 7.74
C LYS A 120 2.45 5.37 7.47
N GLU A 121 3.19 5.42 6.37
CA GLU A 121 4.32 4.53 6.09
C GLU A 121 5.37 4.62 7.20
N ILE A 122 5.79 5.83 7.56
CA ILE A 122 6.78 6.05 8.63
C ILE A 122 6.27 5.48 9.96
N GLU A 123 5.00 5.72 10.30
CA GLU A 123 4.38 5.20 11.52
C GLU A 123 4.39 3.66 11.55
N PHE A 124 4.03 3.02 10.44
CA PHE A 124 4.08 1.56 10.31
C PHE A 124 5.51 1.02 10.38
N MET A 125 6.47 1.63 9.67
CA MET A 125 7.87 1.22 9.65
C MET A 125 8.52 1.34 11.04
N ASN A 126 8.14 2.34 11.83
CA ASN A 126 8.57 2.45 13.21
C ASN A 126 7.95 1.34 14.08
N ALA A 127 6.66 1.06 13.92
CA ALA A 127 5.97 0.01 14.69
C ALA A 127 6.54 -1.39 14.42
N ILE A 128 6.88 -1.71 13.17
CA ILE A 128 7.47 -3.01 12.82
C ILE A 128 8.94 -3.10 13.23
N GLY A 129 9.69 -1.99 13.22
CA GLY A 129 11.06 -1.94 13.73
C GLY A 129 11.17 -2.26 15.22
N LEU A 130 10.13 -1.94 16.01
CA LEU A 130 10.05 -2.32 17.43
C LEU A 130 9.86 -3.82 17.66
N LEU A 131 9.40 -4.57 16.66
CA LEU A 131 9.28 -6.03 16.74
C LEU A 131 10.56 -6.78 16.35
N ALA A 132 11.51 -6.07 15.74
CA ALA A 132 12.78 -6.62 15.29
C ALA A 132 13.94 -6.39 16.29
N ASN A 133 13.72 -5.55 17.31
CA ASN A 133 14.62 -5.32 18.45
C ASN A 133 14.18 -6.12 19.68
#